data_AF-A0A8G2FLR9-F1
#
_entry.id   AF-A0A8G2FLR9-F1
#
_cell.length_a   1.000
_cell.length_b   1.000
_cell.length_c   1.000
_cell.angle_alpha   90.00
_cell.angle_beta   90.00
_cell.angle_gamma   90.00
#
_symmetry.space_group_name_H-M   'P 1'
#
loop_
_entity.id
_entity.type
_entity.pdbx_description
1 polymer ?
#
loop_
_entity_poly.entity_id
_entity_poly.type
_entity_poly.pdbx_seq_one_letter_code
_entity_poly.pdbx_strand_id
1 'polypeptide(L)'
;MSKVSALQASLEKSSGKPSTHIQAPSSTAIASLSGPQSVYKAPSREGKIHIGAYLHPDFKRSLRLVQAQTGEDVQTVVIRALNNLFSAHNVPVVDQK
;
A
#
# COMPACT_ATOMS: atom_id res chain seq x y z
N MET A 1 34.72 -23.35 5.83
CA MET A 1 33.26 -23.30 5.98
C MET A 1 32.86 -22.20 6.99
N SER A 2 33.18 -20.93 6.71
CA SER A 2 33.16 -19.87 7.74
C SER A 2 32.10 -18.78 7.55
N LYS A 3 31.31 -18.87 6.47
CA LYS A 3 30.28 -17.86 6.15
C LYS A 3 29.01 -18.01 6.99
N VAL A 4 28.73 -19.24 7.45
CA VAL A 4 27.54 -19.56 8.25
C VAL A 4 27.65 -19.04 9.69
N SER A 5 28.85 -19.09 10.29
CA SER A 5 29.12 -18.51 11.62
C SER A 5 28.87 -17.01 11.69
N ALA A 6 29.24 -16.26 10.64
CA ALA A 6 29.06 -14.82 10.60
C ALA A 6 27.58 -14.41 10.54
N LEU A 7 26.75 -15.23 9.90
CA LEU A 7 25.29 -15.04 9.85
C LEU A 7 24.65 -15.35 11.21
N GLN A 8 25.10 -16.40 11.90
CA GLN A 8 24.58 -16.79 13.20
C GLN A 8 24.86 -15.72 14.28
N ALA A 9 26.09 -15.20 14.31
CA ALA A 9 26.47 -14.11 15.22
C ALA A 9 25.66 -12.81 14.97
N SER A 10 25.26 -12.55 13.72
CA SER A 10 24.44 -11.38 13.38
C SER A 10 22.99 -11.52 13.83
N LEU A 11 22.44 -12.73 13.85
CA LEU A 11 21.08 -13.02 14.32
C LEU A 11 20.98 -12.93 15.85
N GLU A 12 21.97 -13.48 16.57
CA GLU A 12 22.01 -13.42 18.04
C GLU A 12 22.05 -11.96 18.53
N LYS A 13 22.78 -11.09 17.84
CA LYS A 13 22.89 -9.66 18.18
C LYS A 13 21.58 -8.88 17.98
N SER A 14 20.63 -9.40 17.19
CA SER A 14 19.33 -8.77 16.94
C SER A 14 18.20 -9.30 17.83
N SER A 15 18.41 -10.41 18.56
CA SER A 15 17.31 -11.10 19.28
C SER A 15 17.13 -10.66 20.74
N GLY A 16 17.83 -9.62 21.20
CA GLY A 16 17.83 -9.17 22.59
C GLY A 16 17.46 -7.71 22.76
N LYS A 17 16.22 -7.32 22.44
CA LYS A 17 15.65 -6.04 22.88
C LYS A 17 14.40 -6.32 23.72
N PRO A 18 14.43 -6.10 25.05
CA PRO A 18 13.24 -6.26 25.88
C PRO A 18 12.18 -5.23 25.45
N SER A 19 10.96 -5.72 25.23
CA SER A 19 9.76 -4.90 25.10
C SER A 19 9.65 -4.00 26.32
N THR A 20 10.03 -2.73 26.16
CA THR A 20 9.55 -1.66 27.03
C THR A 20 8.06 -1.57 26.84
N HIS A 21 7.31 -2.16 27.77
CA HIS A 21 5.88 -1.97 27.92
C HIS A 21 5.65 -0.48 28.18
N ILE A 22 5.36 0.29 27.12
CA ILE A 22 4.93 1.68 27.25
C ILE A 22 3.60 1.65 28.01
N GLN A 23 3.64 2.25 29.19
CA GLN A 23 2.51 2.47 30.07
C GLN A 23 1.40 3.19 29.29
N ALA A 24 0.19 2.63 29.30
CA ALA A 24 -0.97 3.26 28.69
C ALA A 24 -1.28 4.56 29.44
N PRO A 25 -1.29 5.74 28.79
CA PRO A 25 -1.84 6.93 29.42
C PRO A 25 -3.35 6.76 29.54
N SER A 26 -3.82 6.89 30.78
CA SER A 26 -5.22 6.88 31.19
C SER A 26 -6.11 7.69 30.25
N SER A 27 -7.24 7.10 29.88
CA SER A 27 -8.30 7.66 29.05
C SER A 27 -8.75 9.02 29.56
N THR A 28 -8.07 10.08 29.12
CA THR A 28 -8.59 11.44 29.22
C THR A 28 -9.49 11.61 28.02
N ALA A 29 -10.79 11.76 28.28
CA ALA A 29 -11.82 11.96 27.30
C ALA A 29 -11.35 12.96 26.23
N ILE A 30 -11.13 12.47 25.01
CA ILE A 30 -10.85 13.31 23.86
C ILE A 30 -12.16 14.00 23.57
N ALA A 31 -12.29 15.24 24.05
CA ALA A 31 -13.30 16.16 23.58
C ALA A 31 -13.24 16.14 22.06
N SER A 32 -14.31 15.67 21.44
CA SER A 32 -14.50 15.59 20.00
C SER A 32 -14.35 16.99 19.41
N LEU A 33 -13.13 17.30 18.96
CA LEU A 33 -12.85 18.41 18.06
C LEU A 33 -13.43 18.03 16.69
N SER A 34 -14.74 18.22 16.56
CA SER A 34 -15.50 18.21 15.32
C SER A 34 -15.17 19.46 14.49
N GLY A 35 -13.88 19.69 14.22
CA GLY A 35 -13.41 20.59 13.19
C GLY A 35 -13.09 19.78 11.94
N PRO A 36 -13.26 20.31 10.71
CA PRO A 36 -12.82 19.62 9.51
C PRO A 36 -11.30 19.46 9.59
N GLN A 37 -10.85 18.27 10.00
CA GLN A 37 -9.46 17.88 9.91
C GLN A 37 -9.11 17.96 8.43
N SER A 38 -8.34 18.97 8.01
CA SER A 38 -7.81 19.00 6.65
C SER A 38 -6.91 17.78 6.52
N VAL A 39 -7.44 16.71 5.93
CA VAL A 39 -6.70 15.47 5.74
C VAL A 39 -5.52 15.82 4.83
N TYR A 40 -4.32 15.89 5.40
CA TYR A 40 -3.11 16.13 4.63
C TYR A 40 -3.04 15.11 3.50
N LYS A 41 -3.11 15.60 2.26
CA LYS A 41 -2.94 14.79 1.06
C LYS A 41 -1.47 14.88 0.65
N ALA A 42 -0.81 13.74 0.55
CA ALA A 42 0.54 13.69 -0.01
C ALA A 42 0.50 14.25 -1.46
N PRO A 43 1.54 14.98 -1.92
CA PRO A 43 1.56 15.58 -3.27
C PRO A 43 1.31 14.56 -4.38
N SER A 44 1.74 13.31 -4.20
CA SER A 44 1.52 12.23 -5.19
C SER A 44 0.05 11.83 -5.39
N ARG A 45 -0.86 12.31 -4.53
CA ARG A 45 -2.31 12.04 -4.53
C ARG A 45 -3.13 13.28 -4.90
N GLU A 46 -2.49 14.42 -5.15
CA GLU A 46 -3.18 15.64 -5.54
C GLU A 46 -3.84 15.44 -6.91
N GLY A 47 -5.10 15.88 -7.06
CA GLY A 47 -5.90 15.65 -8.27
C GLY A 47 -6.33 14.19 -8.51
N LYS A 48 -5.94 13.23 -7.67
CA LYS A 48 -6.27 11.80 -7.83
C LYS A 48 -7.40 11.38 -6.91
N ILE A 49 -8.31 10.57 -7.44
CA ILE A 49 -9.40 9.93 -6.68
C ILE A 49 -8.99 8.49 -6.36
N HIS A 50 -9.11 8.09 -5.09
CA HIS A 50 -8.87 6.71 -4.69
C HIS A 50 -10.10 5.85 -4.99
N ILE A 51 -9.91 4.80 -5.79
CA ILE A 51 -10.93 3.80 -6.09
C ILE A 51 -10.47 2.48 -5.45
N GLY A 52 -11.28 1.93 -4.54
CA GLY A 52 -10.98 0.69 -3.82
C GLY A 52 -12.11 -0.33 -3.93
N ALA A 53 -11.75 -1.61 -3.90
CA ALA A 53 -12.70 -2.73 -3.92
C ALA A 53 -12.19 -3.87 -3.01
N TYR A 54 -13.12 -4.65 -2.45
CA TYR A 54 -12.82 -5.90 -1.76
C TYR A 54 -12.76 -7.03 -2.78
N LEU A 55 -11.56 -7.57 -3.01
CA LEU A 55 -11.30 -8.60 -4.02
C LEU A 55 -10.67 -9.85 -3.39
N HIS A 56 -10.75 -10.98 -4.09
CA HIS A 56 -10.05 -12.19 -3.71
C HIS A 56 -8.52 -11.95 -3.68
N PRO A 57 -7.76 -12.50 -2.72
CA PRO A 57 -6.31 -12.30 -2.62
C PRO A 57 -5.52 -12.65 -3.88
N ASP A 58 -6.04 -13.57 -4.71
CA ASP A 58 -5.38 -13.95 -5.96
C ASP A 58 -5.33 -12.82 -7.00
N PHE A 59 -6.24 -11.85 -6.95
CA PHE A 59 -6.16 -10.67 -7.82
C PHE A 59 -4.85 -9.91 -7.63
N LYS A 60 -4.39 -9.81 -6.38
CA LYS A 60 -3.11 -9.17 -6.07
C LYS A 60 -1.93 -9.96 -6.63
N ARG A 61 -1.99 -11.30 -6.58
CA ARG A 61 -0.94 -12.17 -7.14
C ARG A 61 -0.85 -12.01 -8.66
N SER A 62 -1.98 -12.06 -9.35
CA SER A 62 -2.02 -11.88 -10.80
C SER A 62 -1.56 -10.47 -11.22
N LEU A 63 -1.97 -9.42 -10.49
CA LEU A 63 -1.50 -8.05 -10.76
C LEU A 63 0.02 -7.93 -10.64
N ARG A 64 0.64 -8.61 -9.66
CA ARG A 64 2.10 -8.62 -9.52
C ARG A 64 2.79 -9.37 -10.65
N LEU A 65 2.19 -10.44 -11.15
CA LEU A 65 2.73 -11.17 -12.30
C LEU A 65 2.74 -10.29 -13.55
N VAL A 66 1.65 -9.56 -13.80
CA VAL A 66 1.56 -8.62 -14.93
C VAL A 66 2.61 -7.50 -14.82
N GLN A 67 2.83 -6.95 -13.62
CA GLN A 67 3.89 -5.97 -13.40
C GLN A 67 5.28 -6.54 -13.71
N ALA A 68 5.56 -7.76 -13.25
CA ALA A 68 6.85 -8.40 -13.50
C ALA A 68 7.07 -8.66 -15.01
N GLN A 69 6.01 -8.93 -15.77
CA GLN A 69 6.09 -9.20 -17.20
C GLN A 69 6.20 -7.92 -18.04
N THR A 70 5.53 -6.84 -17.63
CA THR A 70 5.42 -5.60 -18.42
C THR A 70 6.39 -4.50 -17.98
N GLY A 71 6.89 -4.56 -16.73
CA GLY A 71 7.66 -3.48 -16.11
C GLY A 71 6.81 -2.26 -15.73
N GLU A 72 5.50 -2.29 -15.94
CA GLU A 72 4.59 -1.21 -15.60
C GLU A 72 4.24 -1.21 -14.10
N ASP A 73 3.83 -0.06 -13.58
CA ASP A 73 3.36 0.05 -12.22
C ASP A 73 1.89 -0.46 -12.08
N VAL A 74 1.46 -0.71 -10.84
CA VAL A 74 0.09 -1.22 -10.57
C VAL A 74 -0.96 -0.27 -11.13
N GLN A 75 -0.75 1.05 -11.01
CA GLN A 75 -1.72 2.05 -11.41
C GLN A 75 -1.92 2.01 -12.92
N THR A 76 -0.86 1.96 -13.71
CA THR A 76 -0.93 1.85 -15.18
C THR A 76 -1.64 0.58 -15.62
N VAL A 77 -1.31 -0.57 -15.00
CA VAL A 77 -1.97 -1.84 -15.32
C VAL A 77 -3.48 -1.77 -15.06
N VAL A 78 -3.89 -1.19 -13.92
CA VAL A 78 -5.30 -1.04 -13.57
C VAL A 78 -6.01 -0.06 -14.50
N ILE A 79 -5.40 1.09 -14.82
CA ILE A 79 -5.95 2.07 -15.77
C ILE A 79 -6.20 1.42 -17.13
N ARG A 80 -5.23 0.68 -17.65
CA ARG A 80 -5.36 -0.03 -18.93
C ARG A 80 -6.49 -1.07 -18.89
N ALA A 81 -6.56 -1.86 -17.82
CA ALA A 81 -7.62 -2.86 -17.67
C ALA A 81 -9.03 -2.21 -17.64
N LEU A 82 -9.19 -1.10 -16.91
CA LEU A 82 -10.44 -0.34 -16.86
C LEU A 82 -10.78 0.29 -18.21
N ASN A 83 -9.81 0.87 -18.90
CA ASN A 83 -10.01 1.45 -20.22
C ASN A 83 -10.41 0.40 -21.27
N ASN A 84 -9.82 -0.80 -21.23
CA ASN A 84 -10.26 -1.91 -22.07
C ASN A 84 -11.72 -2.31 -21.76
N LEU A 85 -12.12 -2.32 -20.48
CA LEU A 85 -13.50 -2.57 -20.07
C LEU A 85 -14.44 -1.46 -20.59
N PHE A 86 -14.07 -0.19 -20.44
CA PHE A 86 -14.87 0.94 -20.94
C PHE A 86 -15.06 0.86 -22.45
N SER A 87 -13.98 0.60 -23.19
CA SER A 87 -14.05 0.42 -24.64
C SER A 87 -14.97 -0.73 -25.03
N ALA A 88 -14.93 -1.86 -24.31
CA ALA A 88 -15.81 -3.01 -24.59
C ALA A 88 -17.30 -2.68 -24.37
N HIS A 89 -17.60 -1.71 -23.49
CA HIS A 89 -18.95 -1.26 -23.19
C HIS A 89 -19.34 0.04 -23.91
N ASN A 90 -18.56 0.51 -24.89
CA ASN A 90 -18.77 1.78 -25.59
C ASN A 90 -18.85 3.01 -24.65
N VAL A 91 -18.14 2.93 -23.52
CA VAL A 91 -17.96 4.03 -22.57
C VAL A 91 -16.66 4.78 -22.93
N PRO A 92 -16.60 6.12 -22.78
CA PRO A 92 -15.38 6.87 -23.04
C PRO A 92 -14.18 6.36 -22.24
N VAL A 93 -13.04 6.26 -22.94
CA VAL A 93 -11.74 5.90 -22.37
C VAL A 93 -11.15 7.11 -21.66
N VAL A 94 -10.48 6.91 -20.52
CA VAL A 94 -9.90 8.01 -19.71
C VAL A 94 -8.39 8.04 -19.87
N ASP A 95 -7.85 9.17 -20.33
CA ASP A 95 -6.41 9.42 -20.39
C ASP A 95 -5.95 10.20 -19.15
N GLN A 96 -5.00 9.66 -18.39
CA GLN A 96 -4.41 10.32 -17.22
C GLN A 96 -3.03 10.84 -17.63
N LYS A 97 -2.97 12.11 -18.05
CA LYS A 97 -1.71 12.84 -18.27
C LYS A 97 -1.03 13.21 -16.96
#